data_AF-A0AAX3LMK3-F1
#
_entry.id   AF-A0AAX3LMK3-F1
#
_cell.length_a   1.000
_cell.length_b   1.000
_cell.length_c   1.000
_cell.angle_alpha   90.00
_cell.angle_beta   90.00
_cell.angle_gamma   90.00
#
_symmetry.space_group_name_H-M   'P 1'
#
loop_
_entity.id
_entity.type
_entity.pdbx_description
1 polymer ?
#
loop_
_entity_poly.entity_id
_entity_poly.type
_entity_poly.pdbx_seq_one_letter_code
_entity_poly.pdbx_strand_id
1 'polypeptide(L)'
;MITRTLLAMTAGGLLAACQPAIPDSGNINTGRGVGFGDGSFEAEQRARDAALAGDGSYMPAASEVTAQPLDDGSPEATAAETARVLAATRPGGASNGLGNDAATNSGVAPVNASPSNPPPAAVNAVGISNENNFDAVSGQRSIQDDAARVAANRAQYEVVQPEALPERRNVGPNIVAYALQTNQSVGQQIYSRIGFNKARKFERACAQYGHADQAQIAFLEAGGPEKDRLGMDPDGDGFACDWDPTPFRRAAQG
;
A
#
# COMPACT_ATOMS: atom_id res chain seq x y z
N MET A 1 60.64 0.84 27.35
CA MET A 1 59.51 0.38 26.51
C MET A 1 58.29 1.31 26.60
N ILE A 2 57.97 1.89 27.77
CA ILE A 2 56.76 2.72 28.01
C ILE A 2 56.62 3.95 27.09
N THR A 3 57.72 4.59 26.68
CA THR A 3 57.69 5.79 25.82
C THR A 3 57.27 5.53 24.37
N ARG A 4 57.42 4.30 23.85
CA ARG A 4 57.02 3.96 22.46
C ARG A 4 55.53 3.62 22.36
N THR A 5 54.91 3.12 23.42
CA THR A 5 53.46 2.87 23.50
C THR A 5 52.66 4.17 23.65
N LEU A 6 53.17 5.16 24.40
CA LEU A 6 52.52 6.48 24.53
C LEU A 6 52.42 7.22 23.19
N LEU A 7 53.47 7.19 22.36
CA LEU A 7 53.47 7.84 21.05
C LEU A 7 52.55 7.15 20.02
N ALA A 8 52.29 5.85 20.18
CA ALA A 8 51.38 5.11 19.32
C ALA A 8 49.90 5.41 19.63
N MET A 9 49.55 5.60 20.92
CA MET A 9 48.17 5.96 21.30
C MET A 9 47.79 7.37 20.87
N THR A 10 48.69 8.35 20.96
CA THR A 10 48.40 9.73 20.55
C THR A 10 48.23 9.88 19.03
N ALA A 11 48.93 9.07 18.23
CA ALA A 11 48.73 9.04 16.77
C ALA A 11 47.37 8.43 16.37
N GLY A 12 46.87 7.44 17.11
CA GLY A 12 45.56 6.82 16.84
C GLY A 12 44.36 7.74 17.11
N GLY A 13 44.43 8.57 18.16
CA GLY A 13 43.33 9.47 18.53
C GLY A 13 43.03 10.57 17.51
N LEU A 14 44.03 11.03 16.75
CA LEU A 14 43.87 12.12 15.78
C LEU A 14 43.21 11.68 14.46
N LEU A 15 43.15 10.37 14.17
CA LEU A 15 42.53 9.83 12.95
C LEU A 15 41.02 9.57 13.09
N ALA A 16 40.49 9.49 14.32
CA ALA A 16 39.07 9.25 14.58
C ALA A 16 38.19 10.52 14.46
N ALA A 17 38.79 11.70 14.37
CA ALA A 17 38.09 13.00 14.40
C ALA A 17 37.59 13.50 13.03
N CYS A 18 37.75 12.73 11.95
CA CYS A 18 37.44 13.15 10.57
C CYS A 18 36.45 12.24 9.82
N GLN A 19 35.61 11.46 10.53
CA GLN A 19 34.43 10.87 9.91
C GLN A 19 33.25 11.85 10.01
N PRO A 20 32.54 12.16 8.90
CA PRO A 20 31.31 12.93 8.97
C PRO A 20 30.26 12.14 9.74
N ALA A 21 29.47 12.83 10.57
CA ALA A 21 28.32 12.22 11.24
C ALA A 21 27.32 11.74 10.17
N ILE A 22 27.13 10.43 10.08
CA ILE A 22 26.10 9.84 9.22
C ILE A 22 24.74 10.28 9.79
N PRO A 23 23.86 10.93 9.01
CA PRO A 23 22.51 11.24 9.47
C PRO A 23 21.79 9.95 9.88
N ASP A 24 21.14 9.97 11.04
CA ASP A 24 20.53 8.79 11.67
C ASP A 24 19.24 8.36 10.92
N SER A 25 19.41 7.80 9.72
CA SER A 25 18.33 7.29 8.88
C SER A 25 17.84 5.97 9.45
N GLY A 26 16.79 6.06 10.27
CA GLY A 26 16.24 5.01 11.13
C GLY A 26 16.37 3.56 10.63
N ASN A 27 17.33 2.84 11.19
CA ASN A 27 17.36 1.38 11.15
C ASN A 27 16.27 0.85 12.09
N ILE A 28 15.39 0.00 11.57
CA ILE A 28 14.21 -0.53 12.27
C ILE A 28 14.53 -1.34 13.54
N ASN A 29 15.80 -1.69 13.79
CA ASN A 29 16.24 -2.57 14.88
C ASN A 29 17.12 -1.92 15.97
N THR A 30 17.30 -0.58 16.01
CA THR A 30 18.14 0.08 17.04
C THR A 30 17.37 0.66 18.23
N GLY A 31 16.06 0.40 18.34
CA GLY A 31 15.26 0.69 19.55
C GLY A 31 14.95 2.17 19.83
N ARG A 32 15.39 3.10 18.98
CA ARG A 32 14.88 4.49 18.95
C ARG A 32 14.01 4.66 17.70
N GLY A 33 12.72 4.44 17.88
CA GLY A 33 11.70 4.71 16.86
C GLY A 33 11.42 6.21 16.66
N VAL A 34 10.40 6.52 15.86
CA VAL A 34 10.04 7.86 15.36
C VAL A 34 9.44 8.82 16.42
N GLY A 35 9.96 8.85 17.64
CA GLY A 35 9.56 9.80 18.69
C GLY A 35 8.43 9.35 19.63
N PHE A 36 7.87 8.15 19.47
CA PHE A 36 6.76 7.64 20.30
C PHE A 36 7.11 7.29 21.77
N GLY A 37 8.12 7.92 22.38
CA GLY A 37 8.61 7.55 23.72
C GLY A 37 9.27 8.66 24.53
N ASP A 38 9.22 9.92 24.08
CA ASP A 38 9.75 11.08 24.80
C ASP A 38 8.68 11.88 25.56
N GLY A 39 7.42 11.42 25.52
CA GLY A 39 6.26 12.06 26.17
C GLY A 39 5.66 13.25 25.41
N SER A 40 6.27 13.70 24.30
CA SER A 40 5.74 14.80 23.48
C SER A 40 4.41 14.42 22.82
N PHE A 41 4.39 13.28 22.13
CA PHE A 41 3.22 12.71 21.46
C PHE A 41 2.00 12.57 22.40
N GLU A 42 2.23 12.13 23.64
CA GLU A 42 1.18 11.93 24.64
C GLU A 42 0.62 13.25 25.19
N ALA A 43 1.44 14.31 25.21
CA ALA A 43 1.03 15.66 25.56
C ALA A 43 0.21 16.30 24.43
N GLU A 44 0.64 16.13 23.18
CA GLU A 44 -0.07 16.62 21.99
C GLU A 44 -1.39 15.89 21.78
N GLN A 45 -1.43 14.57 22.03
CA GLN A 45 -2.66 13.78 22.03
C GLN A 45 -3.67 14.32 23.05
N ARG A 46 -3.25 14.55 24.31
CA ARG A 46 -4.11 15.14 25.34
C ARG A 46 -4.57 16.56 25.01
N ALA A 47 -3.72 17.38 24.40
CA ALA A 47 -4.09 18.74 23.99
C ALA A 47 -5.18 18.73 22.90
N ARG A 48 -5.05 17.83 21.91
CA ARG A 48 -6.08 17.62 20.88
C ARG A 48 -7.39 17.10 21.48
N ASP A 49 -7.33 16.11 22.36
CA ASP A 49 -8.53 15.51 22.95
C ASP A 49 -9.26 16.49 23.89
N ALA A 50 -8.52 17.36 24.60
CA ALA A 50 -9.10 18.47 25.36
C ALA A 50 -9.77 19.53 24.44
N ALA A 51 -9.17 19.84 23.28
CA ALA A 51 -9.78 20.74 22.30
C ALA A 51 -11.08 20.17 21.69
N LEU A 52 -11.12 18.86 21.45
CA LEU A 52 -12.32 18.16 20.95
C LEU A 52 -13.42 18.04 22.02
N ALA A 53 -13.06 17.88 23.30
CA ALA A 53 -14.02 17.82 24.40
C ALA A 53 -14.57 19.19 24.83
N GLY A 54 -13.83 20.28 24.55
CA GLY A 54 -14.18 21.63 24.97
C GLY A 54 -15.25 22.33 24.12
N ASP A 55 -15.42 21.94 22.86
CA ASP A 55 -16.32 22.62 21.92
C ASP A 55 -17.61 21.80 21.63
N GLY A 56 -18.38 21.56 22.68
CA GLY A 56 -19.74 21.01 22.58
C GLY A 56 -20.76 21.95 21.91
N SER A 57 -20.33 23.12 21.43
CA SER A 57 -21.18 24.17 20.84
C SER A 57 -21.75 23.81 19.47
N TYR A 58 -21.12 22.86 18.76
CA TYR A 58 -21.42 22.55 17.35
C TYR A 58 -22.24 21.26 17.14
N MET A 59 -22.57 20.52 18.19
CA MET A 59 -23.46 19.36 18.12
C MET A 59 -24.61 19.53 19.12
N PRO A 60 -25.88 19.65 18.66
CA PRO A 60 -27.01 19.65 19.57
C PRO A 60 -27.07 18.31 20.32
N ALA A 61 -27.44 18.36 21.61
CA ALA A 61 -27.61 17.15 22.41
C ALA A 61 -28.64 16.21 21.77
N ALA A 62 -28.35 14.90 21.78
CA ALA A 62 -29.27 13.90 21.26
C ALA A 62 -30.60 13.93 22.02
N SER A 63 -31.71 13.96 21.30
CA SER A 63 -33.05 14.00 21.88
C SER A 63 -33.33 12.76 22.73
N GLU A 64 -34.01 12.94 23.86
CA GLU A 64 -34.36 11.85 24.76
C GLU A 64 -35.37 10.88 24.10
N VAL A 65 -35.09 9.58 24.16
CA VAL A 65 -35.96 8.54 23.61
C VAL A 65 -36.95 8.09 24.69
N THR A 66 -38.19 8.54 24.61
CA THR A 66 -39.28 8.05 25.47
C THR A 66 -40.00 6.86 24.83
N ALA A 67 -40.31 5.84 25.63
CA ALA A 67 -41.12 4.71 25.22
C ALA A 67 -42.52 4.85 25.85
N GLN A 68 -43.54 5.07 25.02
CA GLN A 68 -44.94 5.08 25.42
C GLN A 68 -45.68 3.86 24.87
N PRO A 69 -46.66 3.30 25.59
CA PRO A 69 -47.50 2.21 25.08
C PRO A 69 -48.20 2.62 23.79
N LEU A 70 -48.29 1.69 22.83
CA LEU A 70 -49.07 1.88 21.61
C LEU A 70 -50.57 1.79 21.93
N ASP A 71 -51.36 2.70 21.38
CA ASP A 71 -52.81 2.78 21.60
C ASP A 71 -53.55 1.50 21.15
N ASP A 72 -54.74 1.27 21.71
CA ASP A 72 -55.53 0.03 21.57
C ASP A 72 -56.11 -0.24 20.17
N GLY A 73 -55.86 0.63 19.20
CA GLY A 73 -56.33 0.52 17.82
C GLY A 73 -57.83 0.80 17.65
N SER A 74 -58.52 1.33 18.65
CA SER A 74 -59.93 1.73 18.54
C SER A 74 -60.11 2.85 17.49
N PRO A 75 -61.28 2.93 16.82
CA PRO A 75 -61.63 4.05 15.96
C PRO A 75 -61.55 5.40 16.70
N GLU A 76 -61.92 5.43 17.97
CA GLU A 76 -61.89 6.60 18.84
C GLU A 76 -60.45 7.05 19.16
N ALA A 77 -59.54 6.11 19.51
CA ALA A 77 -58.11 6.43 19.68
C ALA A 77 -57.49 6.90 18.36
N THR A 78 -57.82 6.25 17.24
CA THR A 78 -57.34 6.64 15.90
C THR A 78 -57.84 8.04 15.52
N ALA A 79 -59.09 8.40 15.85
CA ALA A 79 -59.64 9.72 15.62
C ALA A 79 -58.99 10.79 16.53
N ALA A 80 -58.73 10.46 17.79
CA ALA A 80 -58.02 11.34 18.72
C ALA A 80 -56.58 11.60 18.26
N GLU A 81 -55.87 10.58 17.78
CA GLU A 81 -54.51 10.72 17.26
C GLU A 81 -54.48 11.51 15.94
N THR A 82 -55.43 11.23 15.03
CA THR A 82 -55.60 12.03 13.81
C THR A 82 -55.88 13.50 14.14
N ALA A 83 -56.67 13.78 15.18
CA ALA A 83 -56.91 15.15 15.64
C ALA A 83 -55.67 15.80 16.26
N ARG A 84 -54.84 15.05 17.01
CA ARG A 84 -53.53 15.54 17.53
C ARG A 84 -52.58 15.88 16.38
N VAL A 85 -52.38 14.96 15.43
CA VAL A 85 -51.50 15.18 14.26
C VAL A 85 -52.00 16.34 13.39
N LEU A 86 -53.31 16.47 13.17
CA LEU A 86 -53.89 17.57 12.39
C LEU A 86 -53.85 18.93 13.11
N ALA A 87 -53.83 18.94 14.45
CA ALA A 87 -53.58 20.15 15.23
C ALA A 87 -52.09 20.57 15.17
N ALA A 88 -51.19 19.59 15.31
CA ALA A 88 -49.73 19.74 15.26
C ALA A 88 -49.21 20.21 13.87
N THR A 89 -49.92 19.85 12.79
CA THR A 89 -49.55 20.23 11.40
C THR A 89 -50.37 21.40 10.83
N ARG A 90 -51.27 22.01 11.60
CA ARG A 90 -52.03 23.17 11.14
C ARG A 90 -51.13 24.42 11.04
N PRO A 91 -51.15 25.19 9.94
CA PRO A 91 -50.41 26.45 9.85
C PRO A 91 -50.80 27.42 10.98
N GLY A 92 -49.81 27.81 11.79
CA GLY A 92 -50.03 28.66 12.98
C GLY A 92 -50.52 27.93 14.24
N GLY A 93 -50.58 26.59 14.22
CA GLY A 93 -50.82 25.76 15.41
C GLY A 93 -49.60 25.65 16.32
N ALA A 94 -49.83 25.30 17.59
CA ALA A 94 -48.76 25.10 18.57
C ALA A 94 -48.14 23.70 18.40
N SER A 95 -46.82 23.68 18.19
CA SER A 95 -45.91 22.53 18.14
C SER A 95 -46.29 21.35 17.23
N ASN A 96 -45.45 21.09 16.23
CA ASN A 96 -45.55 19.89 15.42
C ASN A 96 -45.00 18.61 16.12
N GLY A 97 -44.52 18.72 17.36
CA GLY A 97 -43.92 17.61 18.12
C GLY A 97 -42.50 17.20 17.68
N LEU A 98 -41.93 17.83 16.66
CA LEU A 98 -40.61 17.53 16.11
C LEU A 98 -39.48 18.40 16.71
N GLY A 99 -39.78 19.17 17.77
CA GLY A 99 -38.83 19.98 18.51
C GLY A 99 -38.26 21.20 17.75
N ASN A 100 -38.72 21.47 16.53
CA ASN A 100 -38.18 22.51 15.66
C ASN A 100 -38.95 23.86 15.74
N ASP A 101 -39.81 24.04 16.73
CA ASP A 101 -40.57 25.27 16.97
C ASP A 101 -39.68 26.47 17.34
N ALA A 102 -40.19 27.68 17.11
CA ALA A 102 -39.51 28.92 17.49
C ALA A 102 -39.05 28.92 18.96
N ALA A 103 -39.90 28.41 19.86
CA ALA A 103 -39.63 28.39 21.31
C ALA A 103 -38.58 27.35 21.75
N THR A 104 -38.30 26.32 20.94
CA THR A 104 -37.34 25.25 21.25
C THR A 104 -36.10 25.27 20.36
N ASN A 105 -36.05 26.17 19.38
CA ASN A 105 -34.97 26.32 18.42
C ASN A 105 -34.45 27.78 18.40
N SER A 106 -34.64 28.51 17.30
CA SER A 106 -33.93 29.77 17.00
C SER A 106 -34.73 31.04 17.32
N GLY A 107 -35.85 30.95 18.04
CA GLY A 107 -36.73 32.08 18.35
C GLY A 107 -37.60 32.57 17.19
N VAL A 108 -37.38 32.06 15.97
CA VAL A 108 -38.08 32.44 14.74
C VAL A 108 -39.08 31.35 14.33
N ALA A 109 -40.27 31.74 13.89
CA ALA A 109 -41.29 30.81 13.42
C ALA A 109 -40.79 30.01 12.18
N PRO A 110 -40.87 28.67 12.18
CA PRO A 110 -40.45 27.86 11.04
C PRO A 110 -41.18 28.23 9.76
N VAL A 111 -40.42 28.43 8.68
CA VAL A 111 -40.96 28.74 7.36
C VAL A 111 -41.49 27.45 6.74
N ASN A 112 -42.81 27.35 6.60
CA ASN A 112 -43.47 26.18 6.04
C ASN A 112 -43.24 26.09 4.52
N ALA A 113 -42.93 24.89 4.03
CA ALA A 113 -42.76 24.63 2.59
C ALA A 113 -44.12 24.72 1.88
N SER A 114 -44.38 25.88 1.25
CA SER A 114 -45.59 26.17 0.47
C SER A 114 -45.19 26.58 -0.96
N PRO A 115 -45.97 26.22 -2.01
CA PRO A 115 -45.78 26.76 -3.36
C PRO A 115 -45.91 28.29 -3.45
N SER A 116 -46.52 28.93 -2.45
CA SER A 116 -46.59 30.40 -2.33
C SER A 116 -45.30 31.02 -1.76
N ASN A 117 -44.30 30.21 -1.43
CA ASN A 117 -43.04 30.65 -0.83
C ASN A 117 -41.91 30.51 -1.87
N PRO A 118 -41.07 31.54 -2.08
CA PRO A 118 -40.04 31.49 -3.11
C PRO A 118 -38.96 30.43 -2.82
N PRO A 119 -38.37 29.79 -3.85
CA PRO A 119 -37.32 28.80 -3.67
C PRO A 119 -36.02 29.43 -3.15
N PRO A 120 -35.19 28.69 -2.40
CA PRO A 120 -33.87 29.16 -1.95
C PRO A 120 -32.89 29.33 -3.12
N ALA A 121 -31.96 30.29 -3.00
CA ALA A 121 -31.03 30.72 -4.05
C ALA A 121 -29.71 29.91 -4.11
N ALA A 122 -28.89 30.12 -5.16
CA ALA A 122 -27.50 29.63 -5.27
C ALA A 122 -26.63 30.33 -6.38
N VAL A 123 -25.48 30.99 -6.13
CA VAL A 123 -25.14 31.82 -4.95
C VAL A 123 -23.67 31.71 -4.43
N ASN A 124 -22.66 31.22 -5.14
CA ASN A 124 -21.34 30.93 -4.53
C ASN A 124 -20.62 32.14 -3.85
N ALA A 125 -19.90 31.88 -2.74
CA ALA A 125 -19.13 32.83 -1.88
C ALA A 125 -19.90 34.01 -1.24
N VAL A 126 -21.03 34.42 -1.82
CA VAL A 126 -21.98 35.41 -1.29
C VAL A 126 -23.26 34.74 -0.72
N GLY A 127 -23.39 33.42 -0.89
CA GLY A 127 -24.37 32.54 -0.20
C GLY A 127 -25.01 31.44 -1.08
N ILE A 128 -24.46 30.19 -1.03
CA ILE A 128 -24.97 28.89 -1.58
C ILE A 128 -24.46 28.42 -2.98
N SER A 129 -23.69 27.31 -3.06
CA SER A 129 -23.54 26.33 -4.20
C SER A 129 -23.29 26.79 -5.67
N ASN A 130 -22.43 26.04 -6.40
CA ASN A 130 -22.05 26.29 -7.80
C ASN A 130 -22.16 25.09 -8.76
N GLU A 131 -22.71 23.96 -8.31
CA GLU A 131 -22.47 22.66 -8.95
C GLU A 131 -23.47 22.32 -10.09
N ASN A 132 -24.44 23.20 -10.38
CA ASN A 132 -25.46 23.01 -11.42
C ASN A 132 -25.65 24.22 -12.38
N ASN A 133 -24.79 25.24 -12.33
CA ASN A 133 -24.89 26.41 -13.21
C ASN A 133 -23.97 26.29 -14.43
N PHE A 134 -24.53 25.88 -15.57
CA PHE A 134 -23.78 25.68 -16.82
C PHE A 134 -23.22 26.99 -17.42
N ASP A 135 -23.88 28.13 -17.22
CA ASP A 135 -23.42 29.42 -17.72
C ASP A 135 -22.14 29.86 -16.98
N ALA A 136 -22.09 29.66 -15.66
CA ALA A 136 -20.91 29.94 -14.85
C ALA A 136 -19.69 29.10 -15.26
N VAL A 137 -19.90 27.82 -15.61
CA VAL A 137 -18.84 26.95 -16.15
C VAL A 137 -18.39 27.39 -17.54
N SER A 138 -19.33 27.82 -18.40
CA SER A 138 -19.02 28.29 -19.76
C SER A 138 -18.18 29.57 -19.78
N GLY A 139 -18.34 30.44 -18.77
CA GLY A 139 -17.55 31.67 -18.63
C GLY A 139 -16.14 31.47 -18.05
N GLN A 140 -15.84 30.31 -17.47
CA GLN A 140 -14.53 30.06 -16.82
C GLN A 140 -13.42 29.64 -17.78
N ARG A 141 -13.74 29.04 -18.94
CA ARG A 141 -12.78 28.63 -19.98
C ARG A 141 -13.41 28.68 -21.35
N SER A 142 -12.79 29.40 -22.29
CA SER A 142 -13.26 29.41 -23.68
C SER A 142 -12.87 28.14 -24.43
N ILE A 143 -13.56 27.86 -25.54
CA ILE A 143 -13.21 26.77 -26.47
C ILE A 143 -11.79 26.98 -27.02
N GLN A 144 -11.38 28.23 -27.19
CA GLN A 144 -10.05 28.65 -27.63
C GLN A 144 -8.97 28.29 -26.61
N ASP A 145 -9.21 28.51 -25.31
CA ASP A 145 -8.29 28.10 -24.23
C ASP A 145 -8.17 26.58 -24.14
N ASP A 146 -9.26 25.86 -24.40
CA ASP A 146 -9.25 24.40 -24.43
C ASP A 146 -8.45 23.86 -25.62
N ALA A 147 -8.69 24.40 -26.82
CA ALA A 147 -7.93 24.07 -28.02
C ALA A 147 -6.43 24.38 -27.86
N ALA A 148 -6.08 25.53 -27.26
CA ALA A 148 -4.69 25.90 -26.97
C ALA A 148 -4.02 24.91 -25.99
N ARG A 149 -4.73 24.48 -24.94
CA ARG A 149 -4.23 23.48 -23.99
C ARG A 149 -4.07 22.10 -24.62
N VAL A 150 -5.01 21.67 -25.46
CA VAL A 150 -4.91 20.42 -26.22
C VAL A 150 -3.74 20.47 -27.22
N ALA A 151 -3.52 21.61 -27.88
CA ALA A 151 -2.38 21.81 -28.76
C ALA A 151 -1.03 21.76 -28.00
N ALA A 152 -0.93 22.42 -26.84
CA ALA A 152 0.25 22.37 -25.98
C ALA A 152 0.55 20.95 -25.49
N ASN A 153 -0.47 20.22 -25.01
CA ASN A 153 -0.33 18.83 -24.59
C ASN A 153 0.11 17.91 -25.74
N ARG A 154 -0.45 18.11 -26.95
CA ARG A 154 -0.04 17.35 -28.16
C ARG A 154 1.38 17.68 -28.60
N ALA A 155 1.83 18.93 -28.46
CA ALA A 155 3.20 19.34 -28.77
C ALA A 155 4.25 18.77 -27.80
N GLN A 156 3.82 18.34 -26.60
CA GLN A 156 4.66 17.68 -25.59
C GLN A 156 4.49 16.15 -25.56
N TYR A 157 3.59 15.59 -26.37
CA TYR A 157 3.29 14.17 -26.37
C TYR A 157 4.22 13.40 -27.32
N GLU A 158 5.20 12.71 -26.75
CA GLU A 158 6.08 11.79 -27.46
C GLU A 158 5.67 10.34 -27.22
N VAL A 159 5.50 9.57 -28.31
CA VAL A 159 5.24 8.12 -28.25
C VAL A 159 6.56 7.38 -28.36
N VAL A 160 7.10 6.94 -27.23
CA VAL A 160 8.24 6.02 -27.21
C VAL A 160 7.74 4.66 -27.72
N GLN A 161 8.21 4.24 -28.89
CA GLN A 161 7.90 2.93 -29.43
C GLN A 161 8.67 1.83 -28.67
N PRO A 162 8.06 0.66 -28.44
CA PRO A 162 8.75 -0.45 -27.79
C PRO A 162 9.88 -0.98 -28.69
N GLU A 163 11.13 -0.74 -28.28
CA GLU A 163 12.30 -1.36 -28.91
C GLU A 163 12.40 -2.84 -28.53
N ALA A 164 12.81 -3.69 -29.47
CA ALA A 164 13.03 -5.10 -29.20
C ALA A 164 14.21 -5.27 -28.23
N LEU A 165 13.99 -6.01 -27.13
CA LEU A 165 15.06 -6.31 -26.18
C LEU A 165 16.24 -6.98 -26.90
N PRO A 166 17.49 -6.55 -26.65
CA PRO A 166 18.64 -7.08 -27.36
C PRO A 166 18.82 -8.57 -27.04
N GLU A 167 19.04 -9.37 -28.10
CA GLU A 167 19.34 -10.79 -27.93
C GLU A 167 20.58 -10.99 -27.06
N ARG A 168 20.44 -11.80 -26.01
CA ARG A 168 21.54 -12.12 -25.11
C ARG A 168 22.55 -13.01 -25.82
N ARG A 169 23.60 -12.41 -26.36
CA ARG A 169 24.75 -13.13 -26.92
C ARG A 169 25.62 -13.68 -25.80
N ASN A 170 26.05 -14.94 -25.93
CA ASN A 170 26.84 -15.68 -24.94
C ASN A 170 26.14 -15.93 -23.58
N VAL A 171 24.85 -16.27 -23.58
CA VAL A 171 24.28 -16.99 -22.42
C VAL A 171 24.88 -18.39 -22.42
N GLY A 172 25.48 -18.78 -21.29
CA GLY A 172 25.94 -20.15 -21.07
C GLY A 172 24.77 -21.15 -21.02
N PRO A 173 25.04 -22.42 -20.70
CA PRO A 173 24.03 -23.47 -20.62
C PRO A 173 22.83 -23.08 -19.75
N ASN A 174 21.63 -23.22 -20.31
CA ASN A 174 20.40 -22.92 -19.60
C ASN A 174 19.95 -24.13 -18.77
N ILE A 175 20.22 -24.09 -17.47
CA ILE A 175 19.87 -25.16 -16.53
C ILE A 175 18.36 -25.40 -16.41
N VAL A 176 17.52 -24.39 -16.66
CA VAL A 176 16.06 -24.54 -16.67
C VAL A 176 15.62 -25.33 -17.90
N ALA A 177 16.16 -25.00 -19.08
CA ALA A 177 15.91 -25.78 -20.29
C ALA A 177 16.38 -27.24 -20.14
N TYR A 178 17.54 -27.45 -19.52
CA TYR A 178 18.06 -28.78 -19.20
C TYR A 178 17.17 -29.54 -18.20
N ALA A 179 16.67 -28.87 -17.14
CA ALA A 179 15.73 -29.45 -16.18
C ALA A 179 14.44 -29.95 -16.85
N LEU A 180 13.94 -29.22 -17.86
CA LEU A 180 12.70 -29.54 -18.58
C LEU A 180 12.90 -30.57 -19.71
N GLN A 181 14.09 -30.67 -20.28
CA GLN A 181 14.43 -31.67 -21.29
C GLN A 181 14.73 -33.05 -20.68
N THR A 182 15.24 -33.08 -19.44
CA THR A 182 15.59 -34.30 -18.71
C THR A 182 14.36 -34.91 -18.01
N ASN A 183 14.26 -36.24 -18.00
CA ASN A 183 13.16 -36.98 -17.37
C ASN A 183 13.61 -37.89 -16.22
N GLN A 184 14.91 -38.11 -16.05
CA GLN A 184 15.46 -38.93 -14.98
C GLN A 184 15.31 -38.26 -13.60
N SER A 185 15.19 -39.06 -12.55
CA SER A 185 15.21 -38.58 -11.16
C SER A 185 16.63 -38.37 -10.64
N VAL A 186 16.78 -37.57 -9.59
CA VAL A 186 18.05 -37.45 -8.86
C VAL A 186 18.50 -38.83 -8.36
N GLY A 187 19.80 -39.13 -8.48
CA GLY A 187 20.41 -40.43 -8.19
C GLY A 187 20.15 -41.54 -9.22
N GLN A 188 19.37 -41.28 -10.29
CA GLN A 188 19.13 -42.28 -11.34
C GLN A 188 20.29 -42.28 -12.34
N GLN A 189 21.22 -43.22 -12.20
CA GLN A 189 22.34 -43.36 -13.13
C GLN A 189 21.89 -43.55 -14.59
N ILE A 190 22.14 -42.54 -15.42
CA ILE A 190 21.99 -42.56 -16.89
C ILE A 190 23.37 -42.69 -17.57
N TYR A 191 24.41 -42.12 -16.97
CA TYR A 191 25.76 -42.03 -17.52
C TYR A 191 26.73 -42.92 -16.75
N SER A 192 27.51 -43.73 -17.46
CA SER A 192 28.55 -44.55 -16.82
C SER A 192 29.70 -43.67 -16.34
N ARG A 193 30.02 -43.75 -15.04
CA ARG A 193 31.12 -43.02 -14.40
C ARG A 193 32.19 -44.02 -13.98
N ILE A 194 33.32 -44.06 -14.68
CA ILE A 194 34.46 -44.94 -14.38
C ILE A 194 35.60 -44.10 -13.79
N GLY A 195 36.10 -44.46 -12.62
CA GLY A 195 37.23 -43.78 -11.99
C GLY A 195 37.40 -44.09 -10.51
N PHE A 196 38.64 -43.92 -10.02
CA PHE A 196 38.99 -44.07 -8.61
C PHE A 196 38.82 -42.74 -7.85
N ASN A 197 38.61 -42.81 -6.53
CA ASN A 197 38.50 -41.64 -5.64
C ASN A 197 37.37 -40.64 -5.96
N LYS A 198 36.27 -41.07 -6.60
CA LYS A 198 35.14 -40.20 -6.99
C LYS A 198 34.68 -39.25 -5.88
N ALA A 199 34.38 -39.77 -4.69
CA ALA A 199 33.89 -38.97 -3.56
C ALA A 199 34.82 -37.80 -3.19
N ARG A 200 36.14 -38.05 -3.10
CA ARG A 200 37.14 -36.99 -2.84
C ARG A 200 37.35 -36.03 -4.02
N LYS A 201 36.91 -36.38 -5.23
CA LYS A 201 36.92 -35.47 -6.39
C LYS A 201 35.67 -34.58 -6.34
N PHE A 202 34.51 -35.19 -6.13
CA PHE A 202 33.21 -34.56 -5.95
C PHE A 202 33.23 -33.50 -4.84
N GLU A 203 33.60 -33.87 -3.62
CA GLU A 203 33.68 -32.97 -2.46
C GLU A 203 34.51 -31.70 -2.78
N ARG A 204 35.66 -31.86 -3.43
CA ARG A 204 36.53 -30.74 -3.83
C ARG A 204 36.05 -29.97 -5.06
N ALA A 205 35.23 -30.57 -5.92
CA ALA A 205 34.64 -29.90 -7.07
C ALA A 205 33.45 -29.05 -6.63
N CYS A 206 32.54 -29.62 -5.84
CA CYS A 206 31.34 -28.96 -5.36
C CYS A 206 31.64 -27.83 -4.38
N ALA A 207 32.66 -27.97 -3.51
CA ALA A 207 33.09 -26.92 -2.59
C ALA A 207 33.64 -25.64 -3.27
N GLN A 208 33.77 -25.60 -4.60
CA GLN A 208 34.17 -24.39 -5.35
C GLN A 208 32.98 -23.47 -5.69
N TYR A 209 31.74 -23.92 -5.50
CA TYR A 209 30.53 -23.24 -5.91
C TYR A 209 29.69 -22.84 -4.70
N GLY A 210 29.15 -21.62 -4.70
CA GLY A 210 28.31 -21.14 -3.59
C GLY A 210 26.89 -21.70 -3.63
N HIS A 211 26.44 -22.17 -4.80
CA HIS A 211 25.07 -22.60 -5.06
C HIS A 211 25.05 -23.77 -6.06
N ALA A 212 24.10 -24.70 -5.91
CA ALA A 212 23.97 -25.87 -6.79
C ALA A 212 23.72 -25.48 -8.26
N ASP A 213 22.90 -24.45 -8.52
CA ASP A 213 22.68 -23.93 -9.88
C ASP A 213 23.98 -23.50 -10.57
N GLN A 214 24.92 -22.91 -9.82
CA GLN A 214 26.21 -22.48 -10.33
C GLN A 214 27.10 -23.68 -10.70
N ALA A 215 27.04 -24.75 -9.89
CA ALA A 215 27.73 -26.00 -10.18
C ALA A 215 27.14 -26.69 -11.43
N GLN A 216 25.81 -26.70 -11.59
CA GLN A 216 25.15 -27.25 -12.78
C GLN A 216 25.50 -26.47 -14.05
N ILE A 217 25.54 -25.13 -14.02
CA ILE A 217 26.00 -24.32 -15.16
C ILE A 217 27.43 -24.73 -15.53
N ALA A 218 28.36 -24.73 -14.57
CA ALA A 218 29.76 -25.07 -14.83
C ALA A 218 29.97 -26.52 -15.29
N PHE A 219 29.15 -27.46 -14.83
CA PHE A 219 29.13 -28.84 -15.28
C PHE A 219 28.75 -28.96 -16.75
N LEU A 220 27.66 -28.30 -17.16
CA LEU A 220 27.22 -28.26 -18.55
C LEU A 220 28.25 -27.52 -19.44
N GLU A 221 28.86 -26.43 -18.95
CA GLU A 221 29.94 -25.71 -19.65
C GLU A 221 31.19 -26.57 -19.87
N ALA A 222 31.49 -27.44 -18.89
CA ALA A 222 32.62 -28.37 -18.98
C ALA A 222 32.37 -29.57 -19.93
N GLY A 223 31.13 -29.75 -20.42
CA GLY A 223 30.72 -30.85 -21.29
C GLY A 223 30.06 -32.04 -20.56
N GLY A 224 29.51 -31.81 -19.37
CA GLY A 224 28.47 -32.68 -18.81
C GLY A 224 27.15 -32.53 -19.59
N PRO A 225 26.26 -33.54 -19.53
CA PRO A 225 26.35 -34.75 -18.72
C PRO A 225 27.18 -35.90 -19.34
N GLU A 226 27.54 -35.85 -20.63
CA GLU A 226 28.28 -36.91 -21.29
C GLU A 226 29.69 -37.09 -20.71
N LYS A 227 30.36 -35.99 -20.33
CA LYS A 227 31.74 -36.00 -19.82
C LYS A 227 31.88 -35.20 -18.53
N ASP A 228 31.75 -35.89 -17.40
CA ASP A 228 32.10 -35.32 -16.09
C ASP A 228 33.63 -35.15 -15.91
N ARG A 229 34.17 -34.12 -16.55
CA ARG A 229 35.60 -33.75 -16.46
C ARG A 229 35.97 -33.27 -15.07
N LEU A 230 35.07 -32.57 -14.38
CA LEU A 230 35.33 -31.92 -13.10
C LEU A 230 35.12 -32.85 -11.90
N GLY A 231 34.36 -33.93 -12.05
CA GLY A 231 34.09 -34.89 -10.97
C GLY A 231 32.83 -34.56 -10.16
N MET A 232 31.90 -33.80 -10.75
CA MET A 232 30.73 -33.22 -10.08
C MET A 232 29.51 -34.14 -10.04
N ASP A 233 29.50 -35.21 -10.84
CA ASP A 233 28.38 -36.13 -11.00
C ASP A 233 28.92 -37.58 -10.93
N PRO A 234 29.16 -38.09 -9.70
CA PRO A 234 29.90 -39.34 -9.46
C PRO A 234 29.03 -40.60 -9.63
N ASP A 235 27.73 -40.46 -9.43
CA ASP A 235 26.64 -41.42 -9.59
C ASP A 235 26.12 -41.48 -11.02
N GLY A 236 26.20 -40.39 -11.77
CA GLY A 236 25.96 -40.36 -13.22
C GLY A 236 24.51 -40.08 -13.61
N ASP A 237 23.76 -39.31 -12.83
CA ASP A 237 22.38 -38.94 -13.15
C ASP A 237 22.26 -37.74 -14.10
N GLY A 238 23.36 -37.03 -14.33
CA GLY A 238 23.42 -35.82 -15.16
C GLY A 238 23.14 -34.53 -14.37
N PHE A 239 23.12 -34.59 -13.04
CA PHE A 239 22.96 -33.47 -12.13
C PHE A 239 24.24 -33.31 -11.29
N ALA A 240 24.73 -32.08 -11.19
CA ALA A 240 26.00 -31.76 -10.56
C ALA A 240 25.79 -31.43 -9.08
N CYS A 241 26.61 -32.01 -8.21
CA CYS A 241 26.57 -31.72 -6.78
C CYS A 241 25.16 -32.01 -6.21
N ASP A 242 24.60 -31.10 -5.42
CA ASP A 242 23.26 -31.24 -4.82
C ASP A 242 22.17 -30.59 -5.69
N TRP A 243 22.33 -30.55 -7.02
CA TRP A 243 21.38 -29.89 -7.92
C TRP A 243 20.12 -30.73 -8.18
N ASP A 244 18.95 -30.15 -7.90
CA ASP A 244 17.64 -30.79 -8.08
C ASP A 244 16.86 -30.10 -9.21
N PRO A 245 16.48 -30.80 -10.30
CA PRO A 245 15.64 -30.25 -11.36
C PRO A 245 14.15 -30.07 -10.96
N THR A 246 13.72 -30.68 -9.85
CA THR A 246 12.29 -30.77 -9.44
C THR A 246 11.60 -29.42 -9.24
N PRO A 247 12.23 -28.36 -8.68
CA PRO A 247 11.61 -27.04 -8.61
C PRO A 247 11.27 -26.47 -9.99
N PHE A 248 12.19 -26.58 -10.96
CA PHE A 248 12.00 -26.09 -12.33
C PHE A 248 10.93 -26.89 -13.07
N ARG A 249 10.94 -28.23 -12.95
CA ARG A 249 9.93 -29.11 -13.55
C ARG A 249 8.52 -28.83 -13.02
N ARG A 250 8.38 -28.58 -11.70
CA ARG A 250 7.09 -28.19 -11.10
C ARG A 250 6.62 -26.81 -11.57
N ALA A 251 7.53 -25.84 -11.65
CA ALA A 251 7.18 -24.49 -12.10
C ALA A 251 6.68 -24.42 -13.55
N ALA A 252 7.09 -25.34 -14.42
CA ALA A 252 6.60 -25.43 -15.80
C ALA A 252 5.26 -26.20 -15.95
N GLN A 253 4.72 -26.76 -14.87
CA GLN A 253 3.45 -27.51 -14.84
C GLN A 253 2.29 -26.69 -14.22
N GLY A 254 2.55 -25.44 -13.82
CA GLY A 254 1.58 -24.53 -13.17
C GLY A 254 1.27 -23.30 -14.02
#